data_AF-A0A519LVP0-F1
#
_entry.id   AF-A0A519LVP0-F1
#
_cell.length_a   1.000
_cell.length_b   1.000
_cell.length_c   1.000
_cell.angle_alpha   90.00
_cell.angle_beta   90.00
_cell.angle_gamma   90.00
#
_symmetry.space_group_name_H-M   'P 1'
#
loop_
_entity.id
_entity.type
_entity.pdbx_description
1 polymer ?
#
loop_
_entity_poly.entity_id
_entity_poly.type
_entity_poly.pdbx_seq_one_letter_code
_entity_poly.pdbx_strand_id
1 'polypeptide(L)'
;MKPKPFYIYGAFFIVFISACLLWMIKNDSFKEDATYIGYRDKDIEKTLGITLEEYIKTKSIVSFELNGNEKYDDSILKRFHLEIQEILKAEDPKRGIHLTFDKKTSYENVIRAFQICKKEGASTYVPDGYDFWVFPFYKKKINNKRLQSK
;
A
#
# COMPACT_ATOMS: atom_id res chain seq x y z
N MET A 1 8.42 -18.63 -57.70
CA MET A 1 7.65 -19.48 -56.77
C MET A 1 6.53 -18.63 -56.17
N LYS A 2 5.25 -18.99 -56.37
CA LYS A 2 4.14 -18.26 -55.73
C LYS A 2 4.12 -18.62 -54.24
N PRO A 3 4.12 -17.65 -53.31
CA PRO A 3 4.02 -17.95 -51.89
C PRO A 3 2.72 -18.70 -51.65
N LYS A 4 2.80 -19.88 -51.02
CA LYS A 4 1.60 -20.64 -50.67
C LYS A 4 0.74 -19.77 -49.74
N PRO A 5 -0.59 -19.70 -49.93
CA PRO A 5 -1.46 -18.80 -49.18
C PRO A 5 -1.36 -19.00 -47.66
N PHE A 6 -1.00 -20.21 -47.23
CA PHE A 6 -0.67 -20.55 -45.84
C PHE A 6 0.37 -19.60 -45.19
N TYR A 7 1.43 -19.22 -45.92
CA TYR A 7 2.46 -18.31 -45.37
C TYR A 7 1.95 -16.86 -45.26
N ILE A 8 1.01 -16.47 -46.12
CA ILE A 8 0.41 -15.13 -46.10
C ILE A 8 -0.54 -15.01 -44.90
N TYR A 9 -1.39 -16.03 -44.68
CA TYR A 9 -2.25 -16.08 -43.50
C TYR A 9 -1.46 -16.19 -42.20
N GLY A 10 -0.37 -16.97 -42.20
CA GLY A 10 0.55 -17.07 -41.06
C GLY A 10 1.21 -15.73 -40.73
N ALA A 11 1.73 -15.02 -41.74
CA ALA A 11 2.34 -13.71 -41.55
C ALA A 11 1.31 -12.68 -41.01
N PHE A 12 0.10 -12.64 -41.58
CA PHE A 12 -0.97 -11.77 -41.11
C PHE A 12 -1.35 -12.06 -39.65
N PHE A 13 -1.48 -13.34 -39.30
CA PHE A 13 -1.82 -13.77 -37.94
C PHE A 13 -0.74 -13.38 -36.92
N ILE A 14 0.53 -13.49 -37.28
CA ILE A 14 1.64 -13.04 -36.43
C ILE A 14 1.57 -11.52 -36.21
N VAL A 15 1.38 -10.73 -37.28
CA VAL A 15 1.25 -9.27 -37.16
C VAL A 15 0.05 -8.90 -36.29
N PHE A 16 -1.07 -9.59 -36.45
CA PHE A 16 -2.28 -9.38 -35.65
C PHE A 16 -2.05 -9.68 -34.16
N ILE A 17 -1.44 -10.82 -33.83
CA ILE A 17 -1.09 -11.17 -32.44
C ILE A 17 -0.15 -10.12 -31.85
N SER A 18 0.89 -9.71 -32.59
CA SER A 18 1.84 -8.70 -32.13
C SER A 18 1.14 -7.36 -31.85
N ALA A 19 0.20 -6.94 -32.71
CA ALA A 19 -0.57 -5.71 -32.49
C ALA A 19 -1.46 -5.80 -31.24
N CYS A 20 -2.11 -6.96 -31.01
CA CYS A 20 -2.89 -7.21 -29.80
C CYS A 20 -2.03 -7.16 -28.53
N LEU A 21 -0.85 -7.78 -28.54
CA LEU A 21 0.08 -7.73 -27.41
C LEU A 21 0.56 -6.30 -27.12
N LEU A 22 0.91 -5.54 -28.15
CA LEU A 22 1.30 -4.13 -27.99
C LEU A 22 0.16 -3.28 -27.42
N TRP A 23 -1.08 -3.54 -27.84
CA TRP A 23 -2.26 -2.86 -27.31
C TRP A 23 -2.51 -3.21 -25.83
N MET A 24 -2.37 -4.49 -25.44
CA MET A 24 -2.48 -4.93 -24.05
C MET A 24 -1.38 -4.33 -23.16
N ILE A 25 -0.14 -4.23 -23.65
CA ILE A 25 0.97 -3.57 -22.94
C ILE A 25 0.67 -2.07 -22.77
N LYS A 26 0.18 -1.40 -23.82
CA LYS A 26 -0.16 0.03 -23.76
C LYS A 26 -1.29 0.33 -22.76
N ASN A 27 -2.24 -0.58 -22.64
CA ASN A 27 -3.39 -0.44 -21.74
C ASN A 27 -3.14 -1.03 -20.35
N ASP A 28 -1.88 -1.30 -19.99
CA ASP A 28 -1.53 -1.81 -18.66
C ASP A 28 -2.32 -3.06 -18.26
N SER A 29 -2.77 -3.88 -19.22
CA SER A 29 -3.69 -4.99 -18.98
C SER A 29 -3.08 -6.12 -18.12
N PHE A 30 -1.76 -6.08 -17.93
CA PHE A 30 -1.00 -6.99 -17.06
C PHE A 30 -0.49 -6.30 -15.78
N LYS A 31 -0.86 -5.05 -15.52
CA LYS A 31 -0.58 -4.44 -14.21
C LYS A 31 -1.39 -5.18 -13.17
N GLU A 32 -0.71 -5.94 -12.33
CA GLU A 32 -1.31 -6.50 -11.13
C GLU A 32 -1.52 -5.36 -10.12
N ASP A 33 -2.77 -5.07 -9.77
CA ASP A 33 -3.12 -4.14 -8.67
C ASP A 33 -2.86 -4.77 -7.29
N ALA A 34 -1.81 -5.58 -7.17
CA ALA A 34 -1.43 -6.19 -5.90
C ALA A 34 -0.94 -5.11 -4.94
N THR A 35 -1.56 -5.02 -3.77
CA THR A 35 -1.11 -4.12 -2.71
C THR A 35 0.20 -4.65 -2.15
N TYR A 36 1.30 -3.93 -2.34
CA TYR A 36 2.53 -4.23 -1.61
C TYR A 36 2.29 -3.95 -0.13
N ILE A 37 2.38 -5.01 0.68
CA ILE A 37 2.32 -4.94 2.14
C ILE A 37 3.72 -5.28 2.63
N GLY A 38 4.48 -4.25 2.98
CA GLY A 38 5.77 -4.42 3.63
C GLY A 38 5.56 -4.88 5.07
N TYR A 39 5.87 -6.13 5.36
CA TYR A 39 5.92 -6.61 6.74
C TYR A 39 7.13 -6.00 7.46
N ARG A 40 7.04 -5.91 8.79
CA ARG A 40 8.17 -5.48 9.60
C ARG A 40 9.38 -6.39 9.35
N ASP A 41 10.47 -5.79 8.90
CA ASP A 41 11.73 -6.47 8.62
C ASP A 41 12.85 -5.84 9.45
N LYS A 42 13.45 -6.63 10.34
CA LYS A 42 14.53 -6.20 11.23
C LYS A 42 15.80 -5.82 10.47
N ASP A 43 16.03 -6.37 9.28
CA ASP A 43 17.20 -6.01 8.48
C ASP A 43 17.01 -4.66 7.77
N ILE A 44 15.76 -4.30 7.44
CA ILE A 44 15.41 -2.95 7.00
C ILE A 44 15.60 -1.95 8.14
N GLU A 45 15.15 -2.27 9.35
CA GLU A 45 15.36 -1.41 10.53
C GLU A 45 16.85 -1.15 10.81
N LYS A 46 17.70 -2.18 10.73
CA LYS A 46 19.17 -2.03 10.85
C LYS A 46 19.73 -1.09 9.78
N THR A 47 19.24 -1.19 8.55
CA THR A 47 19.69 -0.35 7.42
C THR A 47 19.25 1.10 7.60
N LEU A 48 18.04 1.33 8.12
CA LEU A 48 17.49 2.66 8.38
C LEU A 48 18.04 3.30 9.66
N GLY A 49 18.61 2.50 10.57
CA GLY A 49 19.18 2.95 11.84
C GLY A 49 18.14 3.44 12.85
N ILE A 50 16.86 3.13 12.64
CA ILE A 50 15.73 3.45 13.52
C ILE A 50 14.82 2.23 13.58
N THR A 51 14.41 1.83 14.78
CA THR A 51 13.38 0.77 14.94
C THR A 51 11.97 1.34 14.89
N LEU A 52 10.98 0.48 14.63
CA LEU A 52 9.57 0.87 14.69
C LEU A 52 9.20 1.44 16.07
N GLU A 53 9.68 0.86 17.17
CA GLU A 53 9.40 1.36 18.53
C GLU A 53 9.96 2.76 18.77
N GLU A 54 11.16 3.03 18.26
CA GLU A 54 11.77 4.36 18.34
C GLU A 54 10.99 5.37 17.50
N TYR A 55 10.57 4.97 16.30
CA TYR A 55 9.79 5.81 15.42
C TYR A 55 8.43 6.17 16.03
N ILE A 56 7.71 5.19 16.61
CA ILE A 56 6.40 5.38 17.24
C ILE A 56 6.49 6.39 18.40
N LYS A 57 7.56 6.35 19.21
CA LYS A 57 7.76 7.31 20.33
C LYS A 57 7.83 8.76 19.87
N THR A 58 8.12 9.02 18.60
CA THR A 58 8.14 10.38 18.04
C THR A 58 6.76 10.89 17.61
N LYS A 59 5.73 10.05 17.70
CA LYS A 59 4.38 10.30 17.17
C LYS A 59 3.34 10.39 18.27
N SER A 60 2.28 11.14 18.00
CA SER A 60 1.02 11.03 18.72
C SER A 60 0.19 9.93 18.06
N ILE A 61 -0.11 8.87 18.81
CA ILE A 61 -0.80 7.69 18.31
C ILE A 61 -2.25 7.68 18.78
N VAL A 62 -3.17 7.48 17.84
CA VAL A 62 -4.57 7.16 18.14
C VAL A 62 -4.75 5.65 18.00
N SER A 63 -5.30 5.01 19.04
CA SER A 63 -5.45 3.56 19.08
C SER A 63 -6.90 3.13 18.85
N PHE A 64 -7.06 2.03 18.11
CA PHE A 64 -8.32 1.36 17.81
C PHE A 64 -8.13 -0.15 18.01
N GLU A 65 -9.21 -0.85 18.34
CA GLU A 65 -9.20 -2.30 18.53
C GLU A 65 -10.40 -2.92 17.81
N LEU A 66 -10.18 -3.98 17.05
CA LEU A 66 -11.23 -4.84 16.51
C LEU A 66 -11.35 -6.07 17.39
N ASN A 67 -12.58 -6.44 17.76
CA ASN A 67 -12.84 -7.52 18.72
C ASN A 67 -13.59 -8.72 18.11
N GLY A 68 -13.85 -8.69 16.80
CA GLY A 68 -14.57 -9.74 16.09
C GLY A 68 -16.10 -9.63 16.15
N ASN A 69 -16.65 -8.63 16.84
CA ASN A 69 -18.07 -8.31 16.73
C ASN A 69 -18.28 -7.43 15.49
N GLU A 70 -18.97 -7.96 14.50
CA GLU A 70 -19.16 -7.33 13.19
C GLU A 70 -19.65 -5.87 13.27
N LYS A 71 -20.70 -5.60 14.06
CA LYS A 71 -21.27 -4.25 14.20
C LYS A 71 -20.31 -3.28 14.91
N TYR A 72 -19.59 -3.77 15.91
CA TYR A 72 -18.59 -2.99 16.61
C TYR A 72 -17.39 -2.69 15.69
N ASP A 73 -16.84 -3.72 15.07
CA ASP A 73 -15.69 -3.62 14.16
C ASP A 73 -16.01 -2.68 12.98
N ASP A 74 -17.22 -2.73 12.42
CA ASP A 74 -17.68 -1.78 11.40
C ASP A 74 -17.61 -0.33 11.87
N SER A 75 -18.06 -0.08 13.11
CA SER A 75 -18.01 1.26 13.70
C SER A 75 -16.56 1.72 13.91
N ILE A 76 -15.68 0.82 14.33
CA ILE A 76 -14.26 1.12 14.53
C ILE A 76 -13.55 1.36 13.20
N LEU A 77 -13.77 0.51 12.19
CA LEU A 77 -13.22 0.70 10.84
C LEU A 77 -13.68 2.02 10.21
N LYS A 78 -14.93 2.44 10.47
CA LYS A 78 -15.42 3.76 10.02
C LYS A 78 -14.69 4.91 10.73
N ARG A 79 -14.45 4.82 12.04
CA ARG A 79 -13.69 5.83 12.77
C ARG A 79 -12.23 5.86 12.35
N PHE A 80 -11.62 4.69 12.16
CA PHE A 80 -10.28 4.51 11.61
C PHE A 80 -10.15 5.19 10.24
N HIS A 81 -11.11 4.98 9.34
CA HIS A 81 -11.17 5.66 8.04
C HIS A 81 -11.17 7.19 8.20
N LEU A 82 -12.05 7.72 9.05
CA LEU A 82 -12.16 9.17 9.27
C LEU A 82 -10.86 9.76 9.83
N GLU A 83 -10.22 9.06 10.78
CA GLU A 83 -8.97 9.48 11.39
C GLU A 83 -7.84 9.58 10.34
N ILE A 84 -7.75 8.61 9.42
CA ILE A 84 -6.80 8.65 8.30
C ILE A 84 -7.04 9.91 7.46
N GLN A 85 -8.30 10.19 7.12
CA GLN A 85 -8.66 11.36 6.32
C GLN A 85 -8.31 12.66 7.04
N GLU A 86 -8.53 12.75 8.35
CA GLU A 86 -8.17 13.92 9.14
C GLU A 86 -6.66 14.16 9.15
N ILE A 87 -5.86 13.11 9.37
CA ILE A 87 -4.39 13.23 9.37
C ILE A 87 -3.87 13.63 7.99
N LEU A 88 -4.42 13.06 6.92
CA LEU A 88 -4.05 13.40 5.55
C LEU A 88 -4.41 14.85 5.20
N LYS A 89 -5.61 15.30 5.55
CA LYS A 89 -6.06 16.69 5.31
C LYS A 89 -5.23 17.71 6.09
N ALA A 90 -4.82 17.36 7.31
CA ALA A 90 -3.98 18.20 8.14
C ALA A 90 -2.50 18.17 7.72
N GLU A 91 -2.11 17.25 6.83
CA GLU A 91 -0.72 16.98 6.46
C GLU A 91 0.19 16.82 7.70
N ASP A 92 -0.29 16.12 8.75
CA ASP A 92 0.42 16.04 10.02
C ASP A 92 1.34 14.81 10.08
N PRO A 93 2.67 14.96 9.92
CA PRO A 93 3.58 13.84 9.93
C PRO A 93 3.84 13.30 11.34
N LYS A 94 3.37 13.96 12.40
CA LYS A 94 3.57 13.52 13.79
C LYS A 94 2.43 12.66 14.30
N ARG A 95 1.32 12.54 13.57
CA ARG A 95 0.21 11.67 13.95
C ARG A 95 0.35 10.30 13.28
N GLY A 96 0.01 9.28 14.05
CA GLY A 96 -0.07 7.91 13.59
C GLY A 96 -1.31 7.23 14.19
N ILE A 97 -1.64 6.09 13.63
CA ILE A 97 -2.76 5.28 14.07
C ILE A 97 -2.24 3.89 14.38
N HIS A 98 -2.74 3.31 15.46
CA HIS A 98 -2.49 1.93 15.84
C HIS A 98 -3.83 1.20 15.86
N LEU A 99 -3.98 0.20 15.01
CA LEU A 99 -5.14 -0.67 14.98
C LEU A 99 -4.71 -2.06 15.43
N THR A 100 -5.29 -2.56 16.52
CA THR A 100 -5.05 -3.92 17.00
C THR A 100 -6.19 -4.84 16.59
N PHE A 101 -5.83 -6.04 16.16
CA PHE A 101 -6.76 -7.11 15.80
C PHE A 101 -6.84 -8.12 16.95
N ASP A 102 -8.02 -8.31 17.55
CA ASP A 102 -8.24 -9.46 18.43
C ASP A 102 -8.17 -10.77 17.62
N LYS A 103 -7.89 -11.89 18.29
CA LYS A 103 -7.88 -13.22 17.70
C LYS A 103 -9.20 -13.62 17.04
N LYS A 104 -10.32 -13.02 17.47
CA LYS A 104 -11.66 -13.24 16.92
C LYS A 104 -11.97 -12.32 15.73
N THR A 105 -11.11 -11.34 15.43
CA THR A 105 -11.29 -10.44 14.29
C THR A 105 -11.40 -11.25 13.01
N SER A 106 -12.43 -10.98 12.21
CA SER A 106 -12.59 -11.66 10.93
C SER A 106 -11.45 -11.26 9.99
N TYR A 107 -10.99 -12.22 9.18
CA TYR A 107 -10.00 -11.94 8.14
C TYR A 107 -10.47 -10.83 7.18
N GLU A 108 -11.77 -10.78 6.89
CA GLU A 108 -12.37 -9.71 6.10
C GLU A 108 -12.14 -8.32 6.70
N ASN A 109 -12.31 -8.15 8.02
CA ASN A 109 -12.07 -6.87 8.68
C ASN A 109 -10.60 -6.47 8.67
N VAL A 110 -9.69 -7.44 8.76
CA VAL A 110 -8.25 -7.22 8.56
C VAL A 110 -8.00 -6.68 7.15
N ILE A 111 -8.52 -7.34 6.12
CA ILE A 111 -8.36 -6.90 4.72
C ILE A 111 -8.99 -5.52 4.47
N ARG A 112 -10.15 -5.23 5.08
CA ARG A 112 -10.80 -3.92 4.98
C ARG A 112 -9.91 -2.81 5.53
N ALA A 113 -9.19 -3.02 6.63
CA ALA A 113 -8.24 -2.05 7.15
C ALA A 113 -7.12 -1.70 6.14
N PHE A 114 -6.56 -2.71 5.46
CA PHE A 114 -5.58 -2.49 4.39
C PHE A 114 -6.19 -1.76 3.18
N GLN A 115 -7.40 -2.13 2.78
CA GLN A 115 -8.11 -1.48 1.67
C GLN A 115 -8.38 0.00 1.95
N ILE A 116 -8.77 0.35 3.19
CA ILE A 116 -8.93 1.74 3.62
C ILE A 116 -7.62 2.51 3.44
N CYS A 117 -6.51 1.97 3.93
CA CYS A 117 -5.20 2.61 3.80
C CYS A 117 -4.80 2.83 2.34
N LYS A 118 -4.99 1.82 1.48
CA LYS A 118 -4.70 1.92 0.05
C LYS A 118 -5.58 2.95 -0.65
N LYS A 119 -6.88 2.94 -0.38
CA LYS A 119 -7.87 3.83 -1.01
C LYS A 119 -7.62 5.30 -0.66
N GLU A 120 -7.29 5.57 0.60
CA GLU A 120 -7.02 6.93 1.06
C GLU A 120 -5.59 7.39 0.72
N GLY A 121 -4.72 6.51 0.20
CA GLY A 121 -3.35 6.85 -0.18
C GLY A 121 -2.44 7.08 1.04
N ALA A 122 -2.66 6.33 2.13
CA ALA A 122 -1.80 6.39 3.31
C ALA A 122 -0.34 6.09 2.94
N SER A 123 0.58 6.92 3.43
CA SER A 123 1.99 6.90 3.02
C SER A 123 2.71 5.64 3.48
N THR A 124 2.42 5.16 4.69
CA THR A 124 3.09 3.98 5.25
C THR A 124 2.14 3.26 6.18
N TYR A 125 2.13 1.94 6.08
CA TYR A 125 1.47 1.06 7.04
C TYR A 125 2.32 -0.19 7.23
N VAL A 126 2.37 -0.69 8.47
CA VAL A 126 3.26 -1.77 8.91
C VAL A 126 2.44 -2.75 9.76
N PRO A 127 2.13 -3.93 9.23
CA PRO A 127 1.61 -5.03 10.04
C PRO A 127 2.74 -5.68 10.85
N ASP A 128 2.48 -5.91 12.13
CA ASP A 128 3.35 -6.62 13.08
C ASP A 128 2.49 -7.54 13.95
N GLY A 129 2.32 -8.80 13.52
CA GLY A 129 1.44 -9.76 14.20
C GLY A 129 -0.03 -9.32 14.21
N TYR A 130 -0.57 -9.05 15.40
CA TYR A 130 -1.93 -8.53 15.61
C TYR A 130 -2.00 -7.01 15.63
N ASP A 131 -0.86 -6.33 15.45
CA ASP A 131 -0.79 -4.87 15.44
C ASP A 131 -0.65 -4.36 14.01
N PHE A 132 -1.36 -3.27 13.73
CA PHE A 132 -1.31 -2.59 12.46
C PHE A 132 -1.05 -1.11 12.66
N TRP A 133 0.18 -0.70 12.35
CA TRP A 133 0.64 0.67 12.49
C TRP A 133 0.46 1.42 11.19
N VAL A 134 -0.22 2.57 11.22
CA VAL A 134 -0.49 3.38 10.03
C VAL A 134 0.03 4.79 10.27
N PHE A 135 0.82 5.28 9.32
CA PHE A 135 1.31 6.65 9.28
C PHE A 135 0.80 7.27 7.97
N PRO A 136 -0.39 7.88 7.99
CA PRO A 136 -1.06 8.33 6.77
C PRO A 136 -0.26 9.35 5.99
N PHE A 137 0.43 10.26 6.68
CA PHE A 137 1.21 11.31 6.04
C PHE A 137 2.68 11.22 6.39
N TYR A 138 3.54 11.28 5.37
CA TYR A 138 4.98 11.39 5.52
C TYR A 138 5.50 12.58 4.73
N LYS A 139 6.11 13.54 5.43
CA LYS A 139 6.86 14.62 4.78
C LYS A 139 8.29 14.16 4.53
N LYS A 140 8.60 13.81 3.27
CA LYS A 140 9.98 13.56 2.86
C LYS A 140 10.81 14.81 3.12
N LYS A 141 11.75 14.75 4.06
CA LYS A 141 12.76 15.80 4.20
C LYS A 141 13.57 15.82 2.89
N ILE A 142 13.33 16.81 2.05
CA ILE A 142 14.20 17.10 0.91
C ILE A 142 15.53 17.56 1.52
N ASN A 143 16.49 16.63 1.63
CA ASN A 143 17.85 16.98 1.97
C ASN A 143 18.47 17.67 0.75
N ASN A 144 18.49 19.01 0.73
CA ASN A 144 19.27 19.83 -0.21
C ASN A 144 20.78 19.69 0.06
N LYS A 145 21.31 18.46 0.14
CA LYS A 145 22.74 18.17 0.31
C LYS A 145 23.45 17.79 -0.99
N ARG A 146 22.90 18.15 -2.16
CA ARG A 146 23.53 17.91 -3.48
C ARG A 146 23.77 19.17 -4.34
N LEU A 147 23.88 20.35 -3.72
CA LEU A 147 24.35 21.57 -4.42
C LEU A 147 25.46 22.33 -3.68
N GLN A 148 26.14 21.68 -2.72
CA GLN A 148 27.37 22.22 -2.12
C GLN A 148 28.45 21.13 -1.99
N SER A 149 28.87 20.59 -3.12
CA SER A 149 30.22 20.06 -3.34
C SER A 149 30.52 20.36 -4.80
N LYS A 150 31.07 21.54 -5.05
CA LYS A 150 32.44 21.71 -5.58
C LYS A 150 32.63 21.01 -6.92
#